data_AF-A0AAV8Y564-F1
#
_entry.id   AF-A0AAV8Y564-F1
#
_cell.length_a   1.000
_cell.length_b   1.000
_cell.length_c   1.000
_cell.angle_alpha   90.00
_cell.angle_beta   90.00
_cell.angle_gamma   90.00
#
_symmetry.space_group_name_H-M   'P 1'
#
loop_
_entity.id
_entity.type
_entity.pdbx_description
1 polymer ?
#
loop_
_entity_poly.entity_id
_entity_poly.type
_entity_poly.pdbx_seq_one_letter_code
_entity_poly.pdbx_strand_id
1 'polypeptide(L)'
;MRWPKDIYIEDIHRYLNRRQSNHKLFRIFYNRLGETGSFQPKSKPGTPKTITVDEEDNILIRVLENPGLSTGRLSAATGLSQSSICRLAYNLLSFHKICKPKNPDFLNKILFTDEATRRGVFNWRNNNLWDPRIHMLQKKDIFSMSLRRTFGKV
;
A
#
# COMPACT_ATOMS: atom_id res chain seq x y z
N MET A 1 -23.28 10.23 -21.68
CA MET A 1 -23.61 9.04 -20.86
C MET A 1 -24.29 9.53 -19.57
N ARG A 2 -25.59 9.26 -19.40
CA ARG A 2 -26.37 9.73 -18.23
C ARG A 2 -26.26 8.68 -17.13
N TRP A 3 -25.99 9.09 -15.90
CA TRP A 3 -25.94 8.17 -14.76
C TRP A 3 -27.31 7.49 -14.57
N PRO A 4 -27.36 6.15 -14.36
CA PRO A 4 -28.55 5.52 -13.84
C PRO A 4 -28.69 6.01 -12.40
N LYS A 5 -29.61 6.94 -12.17
CA LYS A 5 -29.95 7.44 -10.82
C LYS A 5 -30.38 6.29 -9.90
N ASP A 6 -30.80 5.20 -10.51
CA ASP A 6 -31.37 4.01 -9.93
C ASP A 6 -30.38 3.28 -9.01
N ILE A 7 -29.07 3.28 -9.32
CA ILE A 7 -28.05 2.60 -8.49
C ILE A 7 -27.94 3.24 -7.10
N TYR A 8 -28.02 4.58 -7.03
CA TYR A 8 -27.96 5.29 -5.76
C TYR A 8 -29.22 5.06 -4.92
N ILE A 9 -30.38 4.99 -5.59
CA ILE A 9 -31.67 4.72 -4.94
C ILE A 9 -31.69 3.29 -4.39
N GLU A 10 -31.18 2.30 -5.13
CA GLU A 10 -31.06 0.93 -4.63
C GLU A 10 -30.18 0.80 -3.39
N ASP A 11 -29.06 1.54 -3.33
CA ASP A 11 -28.17 1.52 -2.16
C ASP A 11 -28.86 2.08 -0.90
N ILE A 12 -29.66 3.15 -1.06
CA ILE A 12 -30.44 3.74 0.03
C ILE A 12 -31.45 2.73 0.58
N HIS A 13 -32.22 2.07 -0.30
CA HIS A 13 -33.26 1.13 0.13
C HIS A 13 -32.67 -0.15 0.74
N ARG A 14 -31.51 -0.61 0.27
CA ARG A 14 -30.88 -1.83 0.77
C ARG A 14 -30.25 -1.66 2.15
N TYR A 15 -29.83 -0.45 2.52
CA TYR A 15 -29.07 -0.19 3.75
C TYR A 15 -29.59 1.02 4.55
N LEU A 16 -30.86 0.99 4.94
CA LEU A 16 -31.55 2.10 5.63
C LEU A 16 -30.89 2.55 6.95
N ASN A 17 -30.20 1.66 7.67
CA ASN A 17 -29.58 1.94 8.97
C ASN A 17 -28.08 2.29 8.89
N ARG A 18 -27.55 2.59 7.71
CA ARG A 18 -26.14 3.00 7.54
C ARG A 18 -26.04 4.46 7.16
N ARG A 19 -24.89 5.08 7.48
CA ARG A 19 -24.54 6.39 6.93
C ARG A 19 -24.47 6.26 5.41
N GLN A 20 -25.41 6.89 4.71
CA GLN A 20 -25.50 6.84 3.25
C GLN A 20 -24.23 7.42 2.63
N SER A 21 -23.69 6.71 1.63
CA SER A 21 -22.53 7.18 0.88
C SER A 21 -22.90 8.45 0.12
N ASN A 22 -22.00 9.43 0.08
CA ASN A 22 -22.26 10.66 -0.64
C ASN A 22 -22.36 10.38 -2.15
N HIS A 23 -23.41 10.84 -2.84
CA HIS A 23 -23.56 10.71 -4.29
C HIS A 23 -22.32 11.17 -5.09
N LYS A 24 -21.54 12.12 -4.53
CA LYS A 24 -20.24 12.54 -5.09
C LYS A 24 -19.22 11.40 -5.17
N LEU A 25 -19.19 10.49 -4.19
CA LEU A 25 -18.27 9.35 -4.19
C LEU A 25 -18.58 8.40 -5.35
N PHE A 26 -19.86 8.09 -5.56
CA PHE A 26 -20.30 7.28 -6.69
C PHE A 26 -19.86 7.90 -8.02
N ARG A 27 -20.08 9.21 -8.20
CA ARG A 27 -19.58 9.95 -9.38
C ARG A 27 -18.07 9.83 -9.57
N ILE A 28 -17.28 9.96 -8.49
CA ILE A 28 -15.82 9.79 -8.53
C ILE A 28 -15.44 8.37 -8.98
N PHE A 29 -16.08 7.34 -8.43
CA PHE A 29 -15.77 5.96 -8.79
C PHE A 29 -16.08 5.65 -10.25
N TYR A 30 -17.22 6.10 -10.75
CA TYR A 30 -17.59 5.89 -12.15
C TYR A 30 -16.64 6.62 -13.10
N ASN A 31 -16.28 7.88 -12.80
CA ASN A 31 -15.32 8.61 -13.61
C ASN A 31 -13.97 7.87 -13.62
N ARG A 32 -13.51 7.35 -12.48
CA ARG A 32 -12.27 6.56 -12.41
C ARG A 32 -12.34 5.23 -13.16
N LEU A 33 -13.46 4.53 -13.08
CA LEU A 33 -13.71 3.32 -13.86
C LEU A 33 -13.70 3.62 -15.36
N GLY A 34 -14.34 4.70 -15.79
CA GLY A 34 -14.38 5.11 -17.19
C GLY A 34 -13.03 5.59 -17.72
N GLU A 35 -12.24 6.29 -16.91
CA GLU A 35 -10.92 6.81 -17.30
C GLU A 35 -9.80 5.76 -17.20
N THR A 36 -9.73 5.04 -16.08
CA THR A 36 -8.57 4.19 -15.70
C THR A 36 -8.95 2.71 -15.55
N GLY A 37 -10.24 2.38 -15.45
CA GLY A 37 -10.67 1.00 -15.17
C GLY A 37 -10.36 0.51 -13.75
N SER A 38 -9.98 1.41 -12.82
CA SER A 38 -9.56 1.06 -11.47
C SER A 38 -10.34 1.87 -10.41
N PHE A 39 -10.66 1.21 -9.30
CA PHE A 39 -11.23 1.87 -8.10
C PHE A 39 -10.16 2.50 -7.21
N GLN A 40 -8.87 2.20 -7.45
CA GLN A 40 -7.80 2.72 -6.62
C GLN A 40 -7.79 4.25 -6.69
N PRO A 41 -7.72 4.94 -5.55
CA PRO A 41 -7.56 6.38 -5.55
C PRO A 41 -6.24 6.74 -6.22
N LYS A 42 -6.28 7.75 -7.09
CA LYS A 42 -5.06 8.36 -7.63
C LYS A 42 -4.24 8.83 -6.43
N SER A 43 -3.06 8.23 -6.22
CA SER A 43 -2.14 8.66 -5.19
C SER A 43 -1.71 10.08 -5.53
N LYS A 44 -1.96 11.02 -4.62
CA LYS A 44 -1.37 12.36 -4.78
C LYS A 44 0.14 12.19 -4.57
N PRO A 45 1.00 12.73 -5.46
CA PRO A 45 2.42 12.74 -5.16
C PRO A 45 2.59 13.39 -3.79
N GLY A 46 3.30 12.71 -2.89
CA GLY A 46 3.62 13.26 -1.60
C GLY A 46 4.47 14.52 -1.75
N THR A 47 4.68 15.24 -0.65
CA THR A 47 5.67 16.31 -0.61
C THR A 47 7.01 15.76 -1.09
N PRO A 48 7.68 16.42 -2.07
CA PRO A 48 8.97 15.96 -2.54
C PRO A 48 9.92 15.85 -1.35
N LYS A 49 10.71 14.78 -1.31
CA LYS A 49 11.74 14.62 -0.29
C LYS A 49 12.73 15.77 -0.44
N THR A 50 13.07 16.42 0.66
CA THR A 50 14.08 17.48 0.69
C THR A 50 15.48 16.93 0.42
N ILE A 51 15.70 15.64 0.71
CA ILE A 51 17.02 14.99 0.64
C ILE A 51 17.18 14.36 -0.74
N THR A 52 18.29 14.64 -1.40
CA THR A 52 18.66 14.04 -2.69
C THR A 52 19.28 12.65 -2.48
N VAL A 53 19.23 11.79 -3.50
CA VAL A 53 19.81 10.43 -3.40
C VAL A 53 21.32 10.48 -3.09
N ASP A 54 22.05 11.42 -3.69
CA ASP A 54 23.48 11.60 -3.46
C ASP A 54 23.79 12.00 -2.00
N GLU A 55 22.92 12.79 -1.36
CA GLU A 55 23.05 13.12 0.06
C GLU A 55 22.78 11.91 0.96
N GLU A 56 21.82 11.05 0.59
CA GLU A 56 21.55 9.80 1.31
C GLU A 56 22.79 8.89 1.29
N ASP A 57 23.40 8.73 0.12
CA ASP A 57 24.61 7.90 -0.05
C ASP A 57 25.82 8.46 0.70
N ASN A 58 26.01 9.78 0.69
CA ASN A 58 27.06 10.43 1.46
C ASN A 58 26.91 10.21 2.98
N ILE A 59 25.67 10.23 3.50
CA ILE A 59 25.42 9.89 4.90
C ILE A 59 25.77 8.42 5.17
N LEU A 60 25.33 7.52 4.29
CA LEU A 60 25.57 6.08 4.43
C LEU A 60 27.06 5.74 4.45
N ILE A 61 27.84 6.29 3.52
CA ILE A 61 29.30 6.08 3.45
C ILE A 61 29.95 6.53 4.77
N ARG A 62 29.62 7.71 5.28
CA ARG A 62 30.20 8.23 6.53
C ARG A 62 29.84 7.40 7.76
N VAL A 63 28.60 6.90 7.82
CA VAL A 63 28.16 6.00 8.89
C VAL A 63 28.86 4.65 8.80
N LEU A 64 29.09 4.12 7.59
CA LEU A 64 29.81 2.86 7.37
C LEU A 64 31.29 2.96 7.72
N GLU A 65 31.95 4.06 7.33
CA GLU A 65 33.34 4.33 7.65
C GLU A 65 33.54 4.52 9.17
N ASN A 66 32.58 5.18 9.84
CA ASN A 66 32.70 5.54 11.25
C ASN A 66 31.35 5.38 11.99
N PRO A 67 31.01 4.16 12.45
CA PRO A 67 29.72 3.89 13.10
C PRO A 67 29.55 4.59 14.46
N GLY A 68 30.63 5.11 15.06
CA GLY A 68 30.61 5.90 16.30
C GLY A 68 30.25 7.38 16.10
N LEU A 69 29.98 7.83 14.86
CA LEU A 69 29.61 9.22 14.60
C LEU A 69 28.23 9.54 15.18
N SER A 70 28.15 10.65 15.91
CA SER A 70 26.87 11.19 16.35
C SER A 70 26.11 11.85 15.19
N THR A 71 24.78 11.86 15.28
CA THR A 71 23.92 12.52 14.29
C THR A 71 24.17 14.02 14.18
N GLY A 72 24.62 14.67 15.26
CA GLY A 72 25.06 16.07 15.25
C GLY A 72 26.33 16.29 14.42
N ARG A 73 27.31 15.39 14.49
CA ARG A 73 28.52 15.47 13.64
C ARG A 73 28.19 15.25 12.16
N LEU A 74 27.30 14.31 11.86
CA LEU A 74 26.81 14.09 10.50
C LEU A 74 26.07 15.32 9.96
N SER A 75 25.25 15.97 10.79
CA SER A 75 24.53 17.20 10.45
C SER A 75 25.50 18.33 10.10
N ALA A 76 26.48 18.60 10.96
CA ALA A 76 27.50 19.60 10.71
C ALA A 76 28.30 19.34 9.42
N ALA A 77 28.57 18.07 9.11
CA ALA A 77 29.40 17.70 7.98
C ALA A 77 28.63 17.59 6.65
N THR A 78 27.31 17.41 6.67
CA THR A 78 26.47 17.28 5.46
C THR A 78 25.61 18.52 5.19
N GLY A 79 25.41 19.39 6.19
CA GLY A 79 24.49 20.52 6.10
C GLY A 79 23.01 20.14 6.27
N LEU A 80 22.70 18.85 6.47
CA LEU A 80 21.34 18.39 6.67
C LEU A 80 20.90 18.52 8.13
N SER A 81 19.59 18.74 8.35
CA SER A 81 19.05 18.78 9.70
C SER A 81 19.24 17.45 10.43
N GLN A 82 19.53 17.50 11.73
CA GLN A 82 19.66 16.29 12.54
C GLN A 82 18.41 15.40 12.47
N SER A 83 17.21 15.98 12.42
CA SER A 83 15.94 15.27 12.27
C SER A 83 15.85 14.51 10.94
N SER A 84 16.33 15.10 9.84
CA SER A 84 16.40 14.44 8.53
C SER A 84 17.33 13.23 8.57
N ILE A 85 18.52 13.39 9.17
CA ILE A 85 19.50 12.32 9.33
C ILE A 85 18.93 11.20 10.21
N CYS A 86 18.27 11.53 11.33
CA CYS A 86 17.63 10.54 12.20
C CYS A 86 16.54 9.74 11.46
N ARG A 87 15.68 10.41 10.67
CA ARG A 87 14.65 9.72 9.85
C ARG A 87 15.28 8.82 8.80
N LEU A 88 16.33 9.30 8.14
CA LEU A 88 17.04 8.55 7.10
C LEU A 88 17.74 7.34 7.69
N ALA A 89 18.48 7.52 8.78
CA ALA A 89 19.11 6.44 9.53
C ALA A 89 18.07 5.44 10.03
N TYR A 90 16.95 5.89 10.60
CA TYR A 90 15.88 5.00 11.04
C TYR A 90 15.30 4.20 9.88
N ASN A 91 14.95 4.84 8.76
CA ASN A 91 14.40 4.16 7.60
C ASN A 91 15.39 3.12 7.07
N LEU A 92 16.61 3.54 6.74
CA LEU A 92 17.61 2.68 6.10
C LEU A 92 18.11 1.56 7.03
N LEU A 93 18.39 1.85 8.30
CA LEU A 93 18.88 0.85 9.25
C LEU A 93 17.76 -0.07 9.74
N SER A 94 16.49 0.38 9.78
CA SER A 94 15.36 -0.51 10.06
C SER A 94 15.16 -1.51 8.93
N PHE A 95 15.33 -1.09 7.66
CA PHE A 95 15.34 -2.04 6.54
C PHE A 95 16.55 -2.97 6.60
N HIS A 96 17.72 -2.47 6.98
CA HIS A 96 18.94 -3.29 7.04
C HIS A 96 18.95 -4.30 8.20
N LYS A 97 18.27 -4.01 9.31
CA LYS A 97 18.03 -4.97 10.41
C LYS A 97 17.09 -6.11 10.01
N ILE A 98 16.17 -5.87 9.07
CA ILE A 98 15.28 -6.91 8.54
C ILE A 98 16.00 -7.78 7.50
N CYS A 99 16.92 -7.20 6.72
CA CYS A 99 17.53 -7.89 5.57
C CYS A 99 18.86 -8.61 5.84
N LYS A 100 19.42 -8.56 7.05
CA LYS A 100 20.52 -9.48 7.43
C LYS A 100 20.32 -10.03 8.84
N PRO A 101 19.53 -11.09 9.01
CA PRO A 101 19.59 -11.86 10.23
C PRO A 101 20.98 -12.52 10.28
N LYS A 102 21.89 -11.96 11.07
CA LYS A 102 23.07 -12.69 11.57
C LYS A 102 22.68 -13.87 12.46
N ASN A 103 21.39 -13.96 12.80
CA ASN A 103 20.81 -15.03 13.59
C ASN A 103 19.76 -15.78 12.75
N PRO A 104 20.05 -17.00 12.26
CA PRO A 104 19.09 -17.78 11.46
C PRO A 104 17.75 -18.04 12.19
N ASP A 105 17.71 -17.91 13.51
CA ASP A 105 16.48 -18.12 14.32
C ASP A 105 15.55 -16.90 14.39
N PHE A 106 15.92 -15.76 13.80
CA PHE A 106 15.14 -14.52 13.92
C PHE A 106 13.74 -14.63 13.27
N LEU A 107 13.63 -15.33 12.14
CA LEU A 107 12.34 -15.55 11.46
C LEU A 107 11.39 -16.44 12.30
N ASN A 108 11.93 -17.37 13.09
CA ASN A 108 11.14 -18.21 13.99
C ASN A 108 10.56 -17.43 15.18
N LYS A 109 11.08 -16.23 15.46
CA LYS A 109 10.62 -15.36 16.56
C LYS A 109 9.68 -14.24 16.12
N ILE A 110 9.70 -13.86 14.83
CA ILE A 110 8.79 -12.85 14.26
C ILE A 110 7.42 -13.42 13.86
N LEU A 111 7.30 -14.72 13.64
CA LEU A 111 6.03 -15.40 13.31
C LEU A 111 4.98 -15.40 14.43
N PHE A 112 5.18 -14.63 15.50
CA PHE A 112 4.26 -14.48 16.63
C PHE A 112 3.75 -13.06 16.82
N THR A 113 3.67 -12.24 15.76
CA THR A 113 2.81 -11.05 15.83
C THR A 113 1.35 -11.45 15.60
N ASP A 114 0.48 -10.84 16.39
CA ASP A 114 -0.95 -11.08 16.58
C ASP A 114 -1.84 -10.94 15.32
N GLU A 115 -1.25 -10.55 14.19
CA GLU A 115 -1.95 -10.39 12.90
C GLU A 115 -1.83 -11.62 11.96
N ALA A 116 -1.05 -12.64 12.34
CA ALA A 116 -0.92 -13.88 11.57
C ALA A 116 -1.88 -14.97 12.09
N THR A 117 -2.95 -15.25 11.34
CA THR A 117 -3.84 -16.39 11.66
C THR A 117 -3.39 -17.65 10.93
N ARG A 118 -3.76 -18.84 11.45
CA ARG A 118 -3.52 -20.15 10.80
C ARG A 118 -4.02 -20.27 9.35
N ARG A 119 -4.83 -19.32 8.86
CA ARG A 119 -5.41 -19.28 7.50
C ARG A 119 -4.71 -18.29 6.56
N GLY A 120 -3.77 -17.50 7.04
CA GLY A 120 -3.03 -16.52 6.23
C GLY A 120 -2.70 -15.25 6.99
N VAL A 121 -1.85 -14.43 6.38
CA VAL A 121 -1.45 -13.11 6.89
C VAL A 121 -2.43 -12.08 6.35
N PHE A 122 -3.15 -11.40 7.23
CA PHE A 122 -4.10 -10.36 6.84
C PHE A 122 -3.44 -8.99 6.99
N ASN A 123 -2.99 -8.39 5.90
CA ASN A 123 -2.53 -7.01 5.93
C ASN A 123 -3.73 -6.08 5.71
N TRP A 124 -4.36 -5.64 6.81
CA TRP A 124 -5.47 -4.68 6.81
C TRP A 124 -5.19 -3.45 5.93
N ARG A 125 -3.93 -2.98 5.89
CA ARG A 125 -3.57 -1.79 5.11
C ARG A 125 -3.50 -2.03 3.60
N ASN A 126 -3.32 -3.27 3.18
CA ASN A 126 -3.15 -3.60 1.76
C ASN A 126 -4.37 -4.32 1.16
N ASN A 127 -5.37 -4.69 1.97
CA ASN A 127 -6.56 -5.48 1.58
C ASN A 127 -6.26 -6.73 0.73
N ASN A 128 -5.00 -7.16 0.73
CA ASN A 128 -4.53 -8.31 -0.01
C ASN A 128 -4.49 -9.48 0.98
N LEU A 129 -5.41 -10.41 0.76
CA LEU A 129 -5.38 -11.71 1.40
C LEU A 129 -4.39 -12.59 0.63
N TRP A 130 -3.21 -12.81 1.22
CA TRP A 130 -2.22 -13.71 0.66
C TRP A 130 -2.58 -15.14 1.10
N ASP A 131 -3.56 -15.74 0.42
CA ASP A 131 -3.85 -17.17 0.52
C ASP A 131 -3.41 -17.87 -0.78
N PRO A 132 -2.43 -18.79 -0.75
CA PRO A 132 -1.99 -19.51 -1.93
C PRO A 132 -3.11 -20.31 -2.62
N ARG A 133 -4.25 -20.57 -1.94
CA ARG A 133 -5.43 -21.21 -2.52
C ARG A 133 -6.32 -20.26 -3.32
N ILE A 134 -6.25 -18.95 -3.08
CA ILE A 134 -7.11 -17.97 -3.78
C ILE A 134 -6.62 -17.68 -5.20
N HIS A 135 -5.33 -17.90 -5.50
CA HIS A 135 -4.81 -17.80 -6.87
C HIS A 135 -5.46 -18.78 -7.87
N MET A 136 -6.16 -19.83 -7.38
CA MET A 136 -6.90 -20.74 -8.26
C MET A 136 -8.34 -20.28 -8.58
N LEU A 137 -8.91 -19.33 -7.83
CA LEU A 137 -10.31 -18.92 -8.01
C LEU A 137 -10.47 -17.74 -8.99
N GLN A 138 -9.47 -16.88 -9.16
CA GLN A 138 -9.61 -15.68 -10.00
C GLN A 138 -9.65 -15.97 -11.52
N LYS A 139 -9.24 -17.15 -11.99
CA LYS A 139 -9.23 -17.47 -13.44
C LYS A 139 -10.53 -18.06 -13.97
N LYS A 140 -11.39 -18.66 -13.13
CA LYS A 140 -12.59 -19.37 -13.61
C LYS A 140 -13.84 -18.49 -13.74
N ASP A 141 -13.99 -17.47 -12.91
CA ASP A 141 -15.26 -16.72 -12.85
C ASP A 141 -15.30 -15.49 -13.77
N ILE A 142 -14.16 -14.94 -14.19
CA ILE A 142 -14.12 -13.78 -15.10
C ILE A 142 -14.53 -14.16 -16.54
N PHE A 143 -14.32 -15.42 -16.96
CA PHE A 143 -14.69 -15.86 -18.31
C PHE A 143 -16.18 -16.21 -18.46
N SER A 144 -16.89 -16.52 -17.37
CA SER A 144 -18.30 -16.95 -17.43
C SER A 144 -19.32 -15.81 -17.48
N MET A 145 -18.94 -14.59 -17.10
CA MET A 145 -19.82 -13.41 -17.16
C MET A 145 -19.77 -12.65 -18.50
N SER A 146 -18.78 -12.91 -19.36
CA SER A 146 -18.66 -12.23 -20.66
C SER A 146 -19.49 -12.90 -21.78
N LEU A 147 -19.71 -14.23 -21.71
CA LEU A 147 -20.38 -14.98 -22.79
C LEU A 147 -21.92 -15.03 -22.73
N ARG A 148 -22.56 -14.50 -21.68
CA ARG A 148 -24.05 -14.48 -21.58
C ARG A 148 -24.69 -13.21 -22.19
N ARG A 149 -23.93 -12.39 -22.91
CA ARG A 149 -24.44 -11.15 -23.52
C ARG A 149 -24.51 -11.15 -25.05
N THR A 150 -24.08 -12.21 -25.74
CA THR A 150 -23.97 -12.22 -27.21
C THR A 150 -24.88 -13.20 -27.95
N PHE A 151 -25.67 -14.05 -27.27
CA PHE A 151 -26.67 -14.89 -27.96
C PHE A 151 -28.07 -14.55 -27.48
N GLY A 152 -28.68 -13.59 -28.18
CA GLY A 152 -30.12 -13.39 -28.20
C GLY A 152 -30.80 -14.60 -28.80
N LYS A 153 -31.87 -15.04 -28.14
CA LYS A 153 -32.78 -16.09 -28.58
C LYS A 153 -33.38 -15.73 -29.94
N VAL A 154 -33.33 -16.67 -30.88
CA VAL A 154 -34.21 -16.74 -32.05
C VAL A 154 -35.59 -17.20 -31.58
#